data_AF-A0A3E2TA85-F1
#
_entry.id   AF-A0A3E2TA85-F1
#
_cell.length_a   1.000
_cell.length_b   1.000
_cell.length_c   1.000
_cell.angle_alpha   90.00
_cell.angle_beta   90.00
_cell.angle_gamma   90.00
#
_symmetry.space_group_name_H-M   'P 1'
#
loop_
_entity.id
_entity.type
_entity.pdbx_description
1 polymer ?
#
loop_
_entity_poly.entity_id
_entity_poly.type
_entity_poly.pdbx_seq_one_letter_code
_entity_poly.pdbx_strand_id
1 'polypeptide(L)'
;MDWKERFLKLYTDGDVVDYGRALELKSRNLQEKLYRFRSVDNLGFVEDELKGNIFLPYIGSLNDPFDSCSLLESGNPSELMDAKEFQENLIKTTDRKIPSEIFEDPDWFKKVVEHMMQTSEESLPKNTPELLSSIIREEFEKVNGVMNDVVRTTSRVACFTEKLTNLPMWAHYACQHSGICMEYDIKSIESEYIKSRLFPVFYVRKLPSFVSLSQRKQMLPFMMTDYLAIHKLEDWKYEKEWRLVIVPGHEGYSEETMRKDMKGKGMAHKFSRPKKVYLGAKIDETKKKDVLNLCHKCGVDVMQMQCTEYGLQAVQITE
;
A
#
# COMPACT_ATOMS: atom_id res chain seq x y z
N MET A 1 -17.88 6.00 -14.09
CA MET A 1 -16.54 5.76 -13.52
C MET A 1 -16.53 6.41 -12.16
N ASP A 2 -16.30 5.62 -11.11
CA ASP A 2 -16.14 6.12 -9.74
C ASP A 2 -14.96 7.11 -9.70
N TRP A 3 -14.99 8.11 -8.82
CA TRP A 3 -13.91 9.10 -8.75
C TRP A 3 -12.57 8.44 -8.37
N LYS A 4 -12.61 7.34 -7.60
CA LYS A 4 -11.41 6.56 -7.24
C LYS A 4 -10.79 5.90 -8.47
N GLU A 5 -11.59 5.30 -9.34
CA GLU A 5 -11.11 4.71 -10.61
C GLU A 5 -10.49 5.78 -11.51
N ARG A 6 -11.15 6.95 -11.60
CA ARG A 6 -10.62 8.09 -12.37
C ARG A 6 -9.32 8.63 -11.76
N PHE A 7 -9.25 8.73 -10.44
CA PHE A 7 -8.03 9.11 -9.73
C PHE A 7 -6.89 8.16 -10.07
N LEU A 8 -7.12 6.84 -9.96
CA LEU A 8 -6.08 5.85 -10.17
C LEU A 8 -5.54 5.87 -11.60
N LYS A 9 -6.44 6.04 -12.58
CA LYS A 9 -6.06 6.21 -13.99
C LYS A 9 -5.15 7.43 -14.17
N LEU A 10 -5.57 8.61 -13.68
CA LEU A 10 -4.78 9.84 -13.81
C LEU A 10 -3.46 9.77 -13.05
N TYR A 11 -3.45 9.16 -11.85
CA TYR A 11 -2.26 9.04 -11.01
C TYR A 11 -1.17 8.17 -11.64
N THR A 12 -1.57 7.17 -12.43
CA THR A 12 -0.66 6.18 -13.03
C THR A 12 -0.32 6.45 -14.50
N ASP A 13 -0.86 7.52 -15.10
CA ASP A 13 -0.65 7.84 -16.51
C ASP A 13 0.72 8.47 -16.81
N GLY A 14 1.51 8.78 -15.78
CA GLY A 14 2.89 9.28 -15.94
C GLY A 14 3.01 10.72 -16.44
N ASP A 15 1.93 11.32 -16.93
CA ASP A 15 1.87 12.73 -17.31
C ASP A 15 1.72 13.65 -16.09
N VAL A 16 2.48 14.75 -16.06
CA VAL A 16 2.50 15.69 -14.93
C VAL A 16 1.17 16.44 -14.76
N VAL A 17 0.50 16.77 -15.87
CA VAL A 17 -0.80 17.47 -15.83
C VAL A 17 -1.86 16.54 -15.26
N ASP A 18 -1.86 15.27 -15.68
CA ASP A 18 -2.78 14.27 -15.16
C ASP A 18 -2.48 13.91 -13.69
N TYR A 19 -1.21 13.87 -13.27
CA TYR A 19 -0.86 13.75 -11.87
C TYR A 19 -1.45 14.90 -11.02
N GLY A 20 -1.32 16.15 -11.48
CA GLY A 20 -1.93 17.31 -10.82
C GLY A 20 -3.45 17.21 -10.72
N ARG A 21 -4.11 16.79 -11.81
CA ARG A 21 -5.57 16.53 -11.83
C ARG A 21 -5.99 15.39 -10.90
N ALA A 22 -5.16 14.36 -10.76
CA ALA A 22 -5.39 13.27 -9.82
C ALA A 22 -5.40 13.80 -8.38
N LEU A 23 -4.39 14.59 -7.99
CA LEU A 23 -4.32 15.16 -6.65
C LEU A 23 -5.49 16.11 -6.37
N GLU A 24 -5.90 16.92 -7.33
CA GLU A 24 -7.06 17.80 -7.20
C GLU A 24 -8.36 17.00 -7.04
N LEU A 25 -8.57 15.97 -7.87
CA LEU A 25 -9.74 15.10 -7.79
C LEU A 25 -9.81 14.41 -6.42
N LYS A 26 -8.68 13.92 -5.91
CA LYS A 26 -8.60 13.32 -4.57
C LYS A 26 -8.91 14.33 -3.47
N SER A 27 -8.32 15.53 -3.55
CA SER A 27 -8.54 16.59 -2.55
C SER A 27 -10.01 16.96 -2.41
N ARG A 28 -10.76 17.03 -3.52
CA ARG A 28 -12.21 17.30 -3.52
C ARG A 28 -13.06 16.18 -2.91
N ASN A 29 -12.54 14.95 -2.86
CA ASN A 29 -13.22 13.77 -2.32
C ASN A 29 -12.61 13.28 -1.00
N LEU A 30 -11.70 14.06 -0.42
CA LEU A 30 -11.06 13.76 0.86
C LEU A 30 -12.11 13.84 1.97
N GLN A 31 -12.13 12.84 2.86
CA GLN A 31 -13.07 12.82 3.97
C GLN A 31 -12.81 13.98 4.92
N GLU A 32 -13.88 14.55 5.49
CA GLU A 32 -13.71 15.59 6.51
C GLU A 32 -13.06 15.03 7.77
N LYS A 33 -13.38 13.78 8.11
CA LYS A 33 -12.89 13.09 9.30
C LYS A 33 -12.36 11.71 8.95
N LEU A 34 -11.25 11.35 9.59
CA LEU A 34 -10.75 9.98 9.59
C LEU A 34 -10.47 9.53 11.02
N TYR A 35 -10.59 8.22 11.23
CA TYR A 35 -10.51 7.58 12.53
C TYR A 35 -9.36 6.60 12.58
N ARG A 36 -8.62 6.57 13.69
CA ARG A 36 -7.50 5.65 13.88
C ARG A 36 -7.62 4.90 15.19
N PHE A 37 -7.64 3.58 15.12
CA PHE A 37 -7.72 2.72 16.30
C PHE A 37 -6.34 2.46 16.89
N ARG A 38 -6.31 2.38 18.22
CA ARG A 38 -5.08 2.19 18.98
C ARG A 38 -5.30 1.26 20.15
N SER A 39 -4.33 0.37 20.36
CA SER A 39 -4.06 -0.18 21.67
C SER A 39 -3.58 0.93 22.61
N VAL A 40 -3.92 0.80 23.89
CA VAL A 40 -3.41 1.64 24.98
C VAL A 40 -2.32 0.94 25.79
N ASP A 41 -1.86 -0.23 25.35
CA ASP A 41 -0.80 -0.97 26.04
C ASP A 41 0.56 -0.27 25.92
N ASN A 42 0.73 0.59 24.91
CA ASN A 42 1.84 1.51 24.79
C ASN A 42 1.32 2.96 24.76
N LEU A 43 1.26 3.58 25.93
CA LEU A 43 0.82 4.97 26.08
C LEU A 43 1.78 5.99 25.45
N GLY A 44 3.05 5.62 25.19
CA GLY A 44 4.00 6.52 24.53
C GLY A 44 3.55 6.90 23.12
N PHE A 45 3.09 5.94 22.33
CA PHE A 45 2.54 6.21 20.99
C PHE A 45 1.25 7.03 21.05
N VAL A 46 0.41 6.79 22.07
CA VAL A 46 -0.81 7.57 22.30
C VAL A 46 -0.46 9.03 22.61
N GLU A 47 0.48 9.25 23.52
CA GLU A 47 0.95 10.59 23.90
C GLU A 47 1.58 11.34 22.72
N ASP A 48 2.42 10.67 21.93
CA ASP A 48 3.03 11.24 20.73
C ASP A 48 1.98 11.69 19.71
N GLU A 49 0.96 10.85 19.45
CA GLU A 49 -0.12 11.17 18.53
C GLU A 49 -0.98 12.34 19.03
N LEU A 50 -1.25 12.42 20.34
CA LEU A 50 -1.93 13.57 20.96
C LEU A 50 -1.15 14.89 20.84
N LYS A 51 0.19 14.80 20.81
CA LYS A 51 1.12 15.92 20.57
C LYS A 51 1.33 16.23 19.08
N GLY A 52 0.68 15.48 18.18
CA GLY A 52 0.75 15.69 16.73
C GLY A 52 1.99 15.07 16.09
N ASN A 53 2.43 13.92 16.61
CA ASN A 53 3.45 13.08 15.98
C ASN A 53 2.86 11.69 15.75
N ILE A 54 2.72 11.30 14.48
CA ILE A 54 2.10 10.05 14.10
C ILE A 54 3.14 8.95 13.95
N PHE A 55 2.92 7.79 14.57
CA PHE A 55 3.75 6.62 14.30
C PHE A 55 3.30 5.91 13.03
N LEU A 56 4.27 5.68 12.14
CA LEU A 56 4.13 5.00 10.86
C LEU A 56 4.91 3.67 10.93
N PRO A 57 4.24 2.53 11.18
CA PRO A 57 4.88 1.23 11.01
C PRO A 57 5.42 1.06 9.59
N TYR A 58 6.49 0.25 9.47
CA TYR A 58 6.92 -0.24 8.17
C TYR A 58 5.95 -1.33 7.70
N ILE A 59 5.74 -1.40 6.39
CA ILE A 59 4.74 -2.30 5.80
C ILE A 59 4.99 -3.76 6.20
N GLY A 60 6.25 -4.18 6.29
CA GLY A 60 6.60 -5.54 6.71
C GLY A 60 6.16 -5.94 8.13
N SER A 61 5.69 -5.01 8.98
CA SER A 61 5.12 -5.29 10.31
C SER A 61 3.59 -5.31 10.38
N LEU A 62 2.91 -5.10 9.25
CA LEU A 62 1.45 -5.20 9.22
C LEU A 62 0.99 -6.65 9.44
N ASN A 63 -0.26 -6.81 9.88
CA ASN A 63 -0.79 -8.10 10.31
C ASN A 63 -1.18 -9.04 9.16
N ASP A 64 -1.40 -8.50 7.95
CA ASP A 64 -1.79 -9.27 6.77
C ASP A 64 -0.56 -9.54 5.86
N PRO A 65 -0.20 -10.82 5.61
CA PRO A 65 0.94 -11.16 4.76
C PRO A 65 0.73 -10.80 3.27
N PHE A 66 -0.51 -10.55 2.85
CA PHE A 66 -0.86 -10.13 1.48
C PHE A 66 -0.96 -8.60 1.34
N ASP A 67 -0.81 -7.84 2.43
CA ASP A 67 -0.93 -6.39 2.41
C ASP A 67 0.23 -5.76 1.63
N SER A 68 -0.11 -4.83 0.73
CA SER A 68 0.85 -4.04 -0.03
C SER A 68 1.82 -4.88 -0.87
N CYS A 69 1.34 -6.02 -1.36
CA CYS A 69 2.13 -7.05 -2.00
C CYS A 69 1.87 -7.11 -3.51
N SER A 70 2.92 -7.46 -4.25
CA SER A 70 2.91 -7.75 -5.67
C SER A 70 2.77 -9.25 -5.91
N LEU A 71 1.83 -9.62 -6.76
CA LEU A 71 1.62 -10.99 -7.23
C LEU A 71 2.22 -11.17 -8.62
N LEU A 72 2.90 -12.30 -8.85
CA LEU A 72 3.23 -12.72 -10.20
C LEU A 72 1.98 -13.35 -10.83
N GLU A 73 1.43 -12.69 -11.85
CA GLU A 73 0.11 -13.06 -12.39
C GLU A 73 0.10 -14.33 -13.22
N SER A 74 1.26 -14.70 -13.77
CA SER A 74 1.43 -15.78 -14.73
C SER A 74 2.82 -16.37 -14.64
N GLY A 75 2.92 -17.66 -14.93
CA GLY A 75 4.19 -18.34 -15.14
C GLY A 75 4.60 -18.40 -16.60
N ASN A 76 3.82 -17.84 -17.53
CA ASN A 76 4.11 -17.82 -18.96
C ASN A 76 5.04 -16.64 -19.30
N PRO A 77 6.27 -16.89 -19.77
CA PRO A 77 7.20 -15.83 -20.19
C PRO A 77 6.58 -14.83 -21.18
N SER A 78 5.68 -15.28 -22.04
CA SER A 78 5.01 -14.48 -23.05
C SER A 78 4.10 -13.38 -22.47
N GLU A 79 3.62 -13.57 -21.23
CA GLU A 79 2.82 -12.58 -20.49
C GLU A 79 3.68 -11.72 -19.56
N LEU A 80 4.91 -12.16 -19.25
CA LEU A 80 5.85 -11.48 -18.37
C LEU A 80 6.74 -10.46 -19.11
N MET A 81 6.86 -10.60 -20.43
CA MET A 81 7.74 -9.78 -21.27
C MET A 81 6.95 -9.08 -22.37
N ASP A 82 7.39 -7.86 -22.73
CA ASP A 82 6.88 -7.17 -23.91
C ASP A 82 7.47 -7.81 -25.18
N ALA A 83 6.59 -8.38 -26.00
CA ALA A 83 6.95 -9.11 -27.21
C ALA A 83 7.73 -8.23 -28.21
N LYS A 84 7.34 -6.96 -28.35
CA LYS A 84 7.96 -6.02 -29.28
C LYS A 84 9.37 -5.65 -28.82
N GLU A 85 9.53 -5.35 -27.54
CA GLU A 85 10.83 -5.06 -26.94
C GLU A 85 11.76 -6.27 -27.01
N PHE A 86 11.23 -7.47 -26.76
CA PHE A 86 11.99 -8.71 -26.94
C PHE A 86 12.46 -8.87 -28.39
N GLN A 87 11.56 -8.71 -29.37
CA GLN A 87 11.89 -8.82 -30.80
C GLN A 87 12.97 -7.81 -31.21
N GLU A 88 12.83 -6.55 -30.79
CA GLU A 88 13.81 -5.49 -31.07
C GLU A 88 15.18 -5.81 -30.45
N ASN A 89 15.21 -6.27 -29.20
CA ASN A 89 16.44 -6.63 -28.51
C ASN A 89 17.10 -7.85 -29.15
N LEU A 90 16.32 -8.86 -29.54
CA LEU A 90 16.85 -10.04 -30.22
C LEU A 90 17.58 -9.68 -31.52
N ILE A 91 16.97 -8.83 -32.36
CA ILE A 91 17.59 -8.34 -33.60
C ILE A 91 18.87 -7.58 -33.27
N LYS A 92 18.84 -6.67 -32.29
CA LYS A 92 20.02 -5.87 -31.89
C LYS A 92 21.18 -6.72 -31.37
N THR A 93 20.90 -7.79 -30.61
CA THR A 93 21.93 -8.58 -29.93
C THR A 93 22.44 -9.75 -30.78
N THR A 94 21.63 -10.27 -31.70
CA THR A 94 21.96 -11.51 -32.44
C THR A 94 21.90 -11.38 -33.96
N ASP A 95 21.40 -10.26 -34.49
CA ASP A 95 21.10 -10.03 -35.91
C ASP A 95 20.11 -11.04 -36.53
N ARG A 96 19.46 -11.87 -35.68
CA ARG A 96 18.46 -12.85 -36.11
C ARG A 96 17.12 -12.17 -36.34
N LYS A 97 16.50 -12.46 -37.48
CA LYS A 97 15.14 -12.05 -37.81
C LYS A 97 14.19 -13.23 -37.68
N ILE A 98 13.29 -13.15 -36.72
CA ILE A 98 12.21 -14.11 -36.51
C ILE A 98 10.93 -13.57 -37.17
N PRO A 99 10.13 -14.42 -37.86
CA PRO A 99 8.84 -14.02 -38.43
C PRO A 99 7.97 -13.29 -37.39
N SER A 100 7.36 -12.18 -37.79
CA SER A 100 6.61 -11.33 -36.83
C SER A 100 5.32 -11.98 -36.37
N GLU A 101 4.77 -12.89 -37.16
CA GLU A 101 3.56 -13.66 -36.87
C GLU A 101 3.75 -14.56 -35.64
N ILE A 102 4.99 -14.95 -35.33
CA ILE A 102 5.31 -15.72 -34.11
C ILE A 102 4.99 -14.91 -32.85
N PHE A 103 5.17 -13.59 -32.88
CA PHE A 103 4.94 -12.70 -31.74
C PHE A 103 3.47 -12.38 -31.51
N GLU A 104 2.58 -12.81 -32.41
CA GLU A 104 1.12 -12.70 -32.25
C GLU A 104 0.52 -13.87 -31.46
N ASP A 105 1.28 -14.95 -31.24
CA ASP A 105 0.85 -16.12 -30.47
C ASP A 105 0.85 -15.81 -28.95
N PRO A 106 -0.18 -16.22 -28.18
CA PRO A 106 -0.19 -16.08 -26.72
C PRO A 106 1.00 -16.76 -26.01
N ASP A 107 1.63 -17.75 -26.65
CA ASP A 107 2.85 -18.43 -26.19
C ASP A 107 4.04 -18.16 -27.13
N TRP A 108 4.13 -16.93 -27.65
CA TRP A 108 5.16 -16.50 -28.58
C TRP A 108 6.58 -16.82 -28.13
N PHE A 109 6.88 -16.76 -26.83
CA PHE A 109 8.21 -17.04 -26.31
C PHE A 109 8.62 -18.48 -26.63
N LYS A 110 7.72 -19.44 -26.40
CA LYS A 110 7.96 -20.85 -26.71
C LYS A 110 8.20 -21.04 -28.21
N LYS A 111 7.36 -20.41 -29.05
CA LYS A 111 7.47 -20.45 -30.52
C LYS A 111 8.77 -19.86 -31.03
N VAL A 112 9.24 -18.77 -30.42
CA VAL A 112 10.55 -18.18 -30.70
C VAL A 112 11.67 -19.19 -30.45
N VAL A 113 11.66 -19.85 -29.29
CA VAL A 113 12.68 -20.87 -28.95
C VAL A 113 12.61 -22.04 -29.93
N GLU A 114 11.43 -22.56 -30.23
CA GLU A 114 11.24 -23.64 -31.21
C GLU A 114 11.79 -23.27 -32.60
N HIS A 115 11.50 -22.05 -33.07
CA HIS A 115 12.01 -21.55 -34.34
C HIS A 115 13.55 -21.44 -34.34
N MET A 116 14.13 -20.92 -33.25
CA MET A 116 15.59 -20.87 -33.11
C MET A 116 16.24 -22.25 -33.12
N MET A 117 15.59 -23.25 -32.52
CA MET A 117 16.07 -24.65 -32.55
C MET A 117 16.01 -25.24 -33.96
N GLN A 118 14.94 -24.96 -34.72
CA GLN A 118 14.78 -25.47 -36.09
C GLN A 118 15.77 -24.85 -37.08
N THR A 119 16.21 -23.62 -36.82
CA THR A 119 17.15 -22.87 -37.67
C THR A 119 18.61 -23.02 -37.22
N SER A 120 18.86 -23.74 -36.12
CA SER A 120 20.20 -24.00 -35.57
C SER A 120 20.81 -25.28 -36.16
N GLU A 121 22.12 -25.26 -36.41
CA GLU A 121 22.87 -26.48 -36.79
C GLU A 121 23.07 -27.42 -35.59
N GLU A 122 23.04 -26.89 -34.36
CA GLU A 122 23.16 -27.68 -33.13
C GLU A 122 21.82 -28.29 -32.72
N SER A 123 21.81 -29.60 -32.46
CA SER A 123 20.65 -30.31 -31.93
C SER A 123 20.50 -30.05 -30.42
N LEU A 124 19.52 -29.25 -30.06
CA LEU A 124 19.14 -29.04 -28.66
C LEU A 124 18.09 -30.08 -28.20
N PRO A 125 18.03 -30.39 -26.89
CA PRO A 125 17.00 -31.25 -26.33
C PRO A 125 15.58 -30.78 -26.68
N LYS A 126 14.65 -31.72 -26.93
CA LYS A 126 13.27 -31.37 -27.29
C LYS A 126 12.53 -30.57 -26.21
N ASN A 127 12.95 -30.70 -24.95
CA ASN A 127 12.38 -30.01 -23.79
C ASN A 127 13.02 -28.65 -23.50
N THR A 128 13.89 -28.14 -24.39
CA THR A 128 14.53 -26.81 -24.23
C THR A 128 13.53 -25.67 -24.08
N PRO A 129 12.40 -25.59 -24.82
CA PRO A 129 11.43 -24.52 -24.64
C PRO A 129 10.80 -24.51 -23.23
N GLU A 130 10.45 -25.68 -22.70
CA GLU A 130 9.92 -25.82 -21.34
C GLU A 130 10.97 -25.47 -20.28
N LEU A 131 12.22 -25.91 -20.48
CA LEU A 131 13.33 -25.59 -19.58
C LEU A 131 13.58 -24.08 -19.52
N LEU A 132 13.71 -23.40 -20.66
CA LEU A 132 13.91 -21.95 -20.69
C LEU A 132 12.72 -21.19 -20.09
N SER A 133 11.49 -21.65 -20.37
CA SER A 133 10.29 -21.07 -19.75
C SER A 133 10.30 -21.19 -18.23
N SER A 134 10.75 -22.33 -17.71
CA SER A 134 10.86 -22.55 -16.26
C SER A 134 11.92 -21.65 -15.61
N ILE A 135 13.07 -21.46 -16.28
CA ILE A 135 14.14 -20.57 -15.81
C ILE A 135 13.65 -19.12 -15.78
N ILE A 136 13.02 -18.64 -16.87
CA ILE A 136 12.50 -17.27 -16.92
C ILE A 136 11.46 -17.05 -15.82
N ARG A 137 10.53 -18.00 -15.63
CA ARG A 137 9.55 -17.92 -14.55
C ARG A 137 10.23 -17.78 -13.19
N GLU A 138 11.22 -18.62 -12.88
CA GLU A 138 11.95 -18.56 -11.61
C GLU A 138 12.66 -17.22 -11.39
N GLU A 139 13.25 -16.65 -12.45
CA GLU A 139 13.90 -15.33 -12.37
C GLU A 139 12.87 -14.20 -12.11
N PHE A 140 11.70 -14.25 -12.74
CA PHE A 140 10.62 -13.29 -12.46
C PHE A 140 10.02 -13.47 -11.06
N GLU A 141 9.92 -14.70 -10.55
CA GLU A 141 9.53 -14.97 -9.16
C GLU A 141 10.52 -14.33 -8.17
N LYS A 142 11.84 -14.47 -8.42
CA LYS A 142 12.89 -13.80 -7.64
C LYS A 142 12.76 -12.28 -7.69
N VAL A 143 12.63 -11.70 -8.88
CA VAL A 143 12.46 -10.24 -9.06
C VAL A 143 11.22 -9.74 -8.32
N ASN A 144 10.09 -10.45 -8.44
CA ASN A 144 8.86 -10.09 -7.72
C ASN A 144 9.06 -10.16 -6.19
N GLY A 145 9.77 -11.18 -5.70
CA GLY A 145 10.17 -11.30 -4.30
C GLY A 145 11.00 -10.11 -3.81
N VAL A 146 12.03 -9.72 -4.57
CA VAL A 146 12.85 -8.53 -4.26
C VAL A 146 11.99 -7.28 -4.19
N MET A 147 11.06 -7.09 -5.12
CA MET A 147 10.19 -5.90 -5.12
C MET A 147 9.23 -5.86 -3.93
N ASN A 148 8.70 -7.02 -3.52
CA ASN A 148 7.94 -7.13 -2.27
C ASN A 148 8.78 -6.73 -1.06
N ASP A 149 10.03 -7.19 -0.98
CA ASP A 149 10.93 -6.80 0.10
C ASP A 149 11.23 -5.29 0.08
N VAL A 150 11.41 -4.70 -1.11
CA VAL A 150 11.59 -3.24 -1.25
C VAL A 150 10.39 -2.49 -0.68
N VAL A 151 9.17 -2.79 -1.11
CA VAL A 151 7.96 -2.11 -0.60
C VAL A 151 7.82 -2.29 0.90
N ARG A 152 7.99 -3.53 1.38
CA ARG A 152 7.85 -3.88 2.81
C ARG A 152 8.86 -3.15 3.69
N THR A 153 10.06 -2.87 3.20
CA THR A 153 11.14 -2.29 4.01
C THR A 153 11.29 -0.77 3.85
N THR A 154 10.93 -0.22 2.68
CA THR A 154 11.15 1.20 2.36
C THR A 154 9.93 2.08 2.63
N SER A 155 8.72 1.53 2.64
CA SER A 155 7.49 2.31 2.85
C SER A 155 7.03 2.29 4.31
N ARG A 156 6.43 3.40 4.76
CA ARG A 156 5.89 3.62 6.10
C ARG A 156 4.45 4.06 5.97
N VAL A 157 3.54 3.43 6.71
CA VAL A 157 2.10 3.69 6.55
C VAL A 157 1.40 3.98 7.87
N ALA A 158 0.47 4.94 7.86
CA ALA A 158 -0.57 5.06 8.88
C ALA A 158 -1.93 4.81 8.26
N CYS A 159 -2.65 3.86 8.83
CA CYS A 159 -3.98 3.46 8.40
C CYS A 159 -5.05 4.19 9.21
N PHE A 160 -6.09 4.63 8.51
CA PHE A 160 -7.27 5.28 9.07
C PHE A 160 -8.54 4.68 8.44
N THR A 161 -9.70 4.90 9.04
CA THR A 161 -11.00 4.54 8.47
C THR A 161 -11.94 5.73 8.42
N GLU A 162 -12.94 5.66 7.55
CA GLU A 162 -14.08 6.58 7.53
C GLU A 162 -15.08 6.33 8.67
N LYS A 163 -14.99 5.20 9.39
CA LYS A 163 -16.01 4.76 10.35
C LYS A 163 -15.49 4.58 11.78
N LEU A 164 -15.92 5.47 12.68
CA LEU A 164 -15.74 5.31 14.14
C LEU A 164 -16.30 3.98 14.67
N THR A 165 -17.46 3.53 14.17
CA THR A 165 -18.21 2.39 14.71
C THR A 165 -17.91 1.06 14.00
N ASN A 166 -16.74 0.97 13.35
CA ASN A 166 -16.32 -0.25 12.65
C ASN A 166 -15.96 -1.36 13.67
N LEU A 167 -16.89 -2.30 13.90
CA LEU A 167 -16.75 -3.33 14.94
C LEU A 167 -15.52 -4.23 14.75
N PRO A 168 -15.24 -4.79 13.55
CA PRO A 168 -13.99 -5.51 13.30
C PRO A 168 -12.73 -4.70 13.64
N MET A 169 -12.70 -3.40 13.30
CA MET A 169 -11.55 -2.55 13.59
C MET A 169 -11.35 -2.33 15.10
N TRP A 170 -12.43 -2.12 15.86
CA TRP A 170 -12.35 -2.07 17.32
C TRP A 170 -11.83 -3.38 17.91
N ALA A 171 -12.21 -4.51 17.33
CA ALA A 171 -11.77 -5.82 17.78
C ALA A 171 -10.27 -6.03 17.54
N HIS A 172 -9.79 -5.76 16.32
CA HIS A 172 -8.41 -6.03 15.90
C HIS A 172 -7.41 -4.97 16.38
N TYR A 173 -7.76 -3.69 16.25
CA TYR A 173 -6.80 -2.58 16.38
C TYR A 173 -6.98 -1.76 17.66
N ALA A 174 -8.05 -1.99 18.41
CA ALA A 174 -8.30 -1.41 19.72
C ALA A 174 -8.51 -2.50 20.79
N CYS A 175 -7.68 -3.56 20.74
CA CYS A 175 -7.59 -4.62 21.75
C CYS A 175 -8.95 -5.14 22.22
N GLN A 176 -9.78 -5.67 21.30
CA GLN A 176 -11.11 -6.21 21.64
C GLN A 176 -12.02 -5.19 22.34
N HIS A 177 -12.04 -3.95 21.85
CA HIS A 177 -12.81 -2.83 22.42
C HIS A 177 -12.29 -2.28 23.76
N SER A 178 -11.07 -2.62 24.19
CA SER A 178 -10.42 -2.04 25.39
C SER A 178 -9.44 -0.90 25.08
N GLY A 179 -9.15 -0.67 23.81
CA GLY A 179 -8.30 0.42 23.32
C GLY A 179 -9.05 1.73 23.14
N ILE A 180 -8.56 2.55 22.22
CA ILE A 180 -9.15 3.86 21.88
C ILE A 180 -9.28 4.03 20.36
N CYS A 181 -10.03 5.04 19.97
CA CYS A 181 -10.09 5.54 18.60
C CYS A 181 -9.86 7.05 18.59
N MET A 182 -8.95 7.52 17.73
CA MET A 182 -8.62 8.94 17.56
C MET A 182 -9.31 9.48 16.31
N GLU A 183 -10.05 10.58 16.42
CA GLU A 183 -10.65 11.30 15.30
C GLU A 183 -9.77 12.47 14.87
N TYR A 184 -9.44 12.50 13.59
CA TYR A 184 -8.68 13.56 12.95
C TYR A 184 -9.60 14.36 12.05
N ASP A 185 -9.52 15.68 12.17
CA ASP A 185 -10.12 16.63 11.24
C ASP A 185 -9.10 16.87 10.12
N ILE A 186 -9.42 16.39 8.93
CA ILE A 186 -8.47 16.39 7.81
C ILE A 186 -8.20 17.81 7.32
N LYS A 187 -9.15 18.74 7.52
CA LYS A 187 -8.94 20.16 7.22
C LYS A 187 -7.89 20.79 8.13
N SER A 188 -7.65 20.22 9.32
CA SER A 188 -6.63 20.67 10.28
C SER A 188 -5.21 20.16 9.98
N ILE A 189 -5.03 19.33 8.95
CA ILE A 189 -3.68 18.98 8.48
C ILE A 189 -3.12 20.21 7.74
N GLU A 190 -2.05 20.80 8.25
CA GLU A 190 -1.46 22.00 7.64
C GLU A 190 -0.62 21.69 6.39
N SER A 191 0.05 20.53 6.39
CA SER A 191 0.94 20.15 5.29
C SER A 191 0.15 19.63 4.08
N GLU A 192 0.18 20.39 2.99
CA GLU A 192 -0.37 19.96 1.69
C GLU A 192 0.35 18.72 1.15
N TYR A 193 1.65 18.58 1.43
CA TYR A 193 2.37 17.34 1.13
C TYR A 193 1.73 16.15 1.85
N ILE A 194 1.47 16.24 3.16
CA ILE A 194 0.83 15.15 3.91
C ILE A 194 -0.57 14.83 3.40
N LYS A 195 -1.39 15.85 3.05
CA LYS A 195 -2.69 15.61 2.40
C LYS A 195 -2.53 14.90 1.06
N SER A 196 -1.53 15.30 0.26
CA SER A 196 -1.23 14.64 -1.01
C SER A 196 -0.77 13.19 -0.85
N ARG A 197 -0.28 12.81 0.34
CA ARG A 197 0.16 11.46 0.69
C ARG A 197 -0.89 10.62 1.43
N LEU A 198 -2.09 11.16 1.68
CA LEU A 198 -3.26 10.40 2.13
C LEU A 198 -3.99 9.82 0.91
N PHE A 199 -4.13 8.50 0.84
CA PHE A 199 -4.77 7.80 -0.27
C PHE A 199 -5.94 6.95 0.21
N PRO A 200 -7.05 6.85 -0.54
CA PRO A 200 -8.02 5.81 -0.31
C PRO A 200 -7.38 4.45 -0.66
N VAL A 201 -7.72 3.41 0.09
CA VAL A 201 -7.32 2.04 -0.28
C VAL A 201 -8.22 1.51 -1.40
N PHE A 202 -7.59 0.84 -2.35
CA PHE A 202 -8.19 0.18 -3.50
C PHE A 202 -8.33 -1.31 -3.22
N TYR A 203 -9.56 -1.74 -3.01
CA TYR A 203 -9.89 -3.14 -2.70
C TYR A 203 -10.05 -3.94 -3.99
N VAL A 204 -9.26 -5.00 -4.14
CA VAL A 204 -9.18 -5.82 -5.34
C VAL A 204 -9.34 -7.31 -5.05
N ARG A 205 -9.85 -8.06 -6.03
CA ARG A 205 -9.94 -9.53 -5.98
C ARG A 205 -8.60 -10.22 -6.19
N LYS A 206 -7.74 -9.57 -6.98
CA LYS A 206 -6.41 -10.04 -7.34
C LYS A 206 -5.43 -8.91 -7.07
N LEU A 207 -4.39 -9.20 -6.30
CA LEU A 207 -3.33 -8.24 -6.04
C LEU A 207 -2.62 -7.82 -7.33
N PRO A 208 -2.11 -6.58 -7.38
CA PRO A 208 -1.40 -6.08 -8.55
C PRO A 208 -0.09 -6.81 -8.82
N SER A 209 0.36 -6.77 -10.07
CA SER A 209 1.69 -7.25 -10.47
C SER A 209 2.67 -6.14 -10.72
N PHE A 210 3.79 -6.15 -10.02
CA PHE A 210 4.92 -5.29 -10.32
C PHE A 210 5.40 -5.49 -11.76
N VAL A 211 5.42 -6.73 -12.27
CA VAL A 211 5.86 -7.01 -13.64
C VAL A 211 4.96 -6.27 -14.64
N SER A 212 3.64 -6.44 -14.53
CA SER A 212 2.67 -5.73 -15.39
C SER A 212 2.71 -4.20 -15.21
N LEU A 213 3.02 -3.71 -14.01
CA LEU A 213 3.20 -2.27 -13.77
C LEU A 213 4.48 -1.74 -14.42
N SER A 214 5.58 -2.50 -14.36
CA SER A 214 6.89 -2.11 -14.91
C SER A 214 6.90 -2.00 -16.44
N GLN A 215 6.02 -2.74 -17.12
CA GLN A 215 5.80 -2.63 -18.56
C GLN A 215 5.12 -1.30 -18.97
N ARG A 216 4.51 -0.56 -18.03
CA ARG A 216 3.92 0.76 -18.28
C ARG A 216 5.01 1.83 -18.27
N LYS A 217 5.62 2.07 -19.44
CA LYS A 217 6.79 2.96 -19.63
C LYS A 217 6.60 4.38 -19.07
N GLN A 218 5.37 4.86 -18.96
CA GLN A 218 5.04 6.17 -18.41
C GLN A 218 5.09 6.24 -16.88
N MET A 219 4.94 5.11 -16.18
CA MET A 219 4.75 5.12 -14.73
C MET A 219 6.09 5.26 -13.99
N LEU A 220 6.21 6.30 -13.17
CA LEU A 220 7.45 6.56 -12.43
C LEU A 220 7.66 5.55 -11.30
N PRO A 221 8.92 5.20 -10.93
CA PRO A 221 9.19 4.18 -9.92
C PRO A 221 8.50 4.39 -8.58
N PHE A 222 8.41 5.63 -8.10
CA PHE A 222 7.71 5.93 -6.85
C PHE A 222 6.20 5.67 -6.92
N MET A 223 5.60 5.82 -8.10
CA MET A 223 4.17 5.52 -8.29
C MET A 223 3.91 4.02 -8.19
N MET A 224 4.87 3.16 -8.58
CA MET A 224 4.77 1.70 -8.40
C MET A 224 4.67 1.34 -6.92
N THR A 225 5.57 1.88 -6.08
CA THR A 225 5.56 1.60 -4.65
C THR A 225 4.28 2.09 -3.98
N ASP A 226 3.79 3.27 -4.38
CA ASP A 226 2.52 3.80 -3.90
C ASP A 226 1.35 2.91 -4.32
N TYR A 227 1.32 2.50 -5.60
CA TYR A 227 0.28 1.65 -6.15
C TYR A 227 0.19 0.35 -5.35
N LEU A 228 1.31 -0.32 -5.09
CA LEU A 228 1.33 -1.52 -4.25
C LEU A 228 0.84 -1.20 -2.83
N ALA A 229 1.33 -0.13 -2.20
CA ALA A 229 0.98 0.26 -0.83
C ALA A 229 -0.50 0.65 -0.61
N ILE A 230 -1.24 1.01 -1.67
CA ILE A 230 -2.65 1.41 -1.60
C ILE A 230 -3.62 0.33 -2.10
N HIS A 231 -3.15 -0.85 -2.49
CA HIS A 231 -4.00 -1.97 -2.89
C HIS A 231 -4.06 -3.04 -1.80
N LYS A 232 -5.27 -3.54 -1.55
CA LYS A 232 -5.55 -4.58 -0.54
C LYS A 232 -6.60 -5.54 -1.06
N LEU A 233 -6.60 -6.78 -0.57
CA LEU A 233 -7.63 -7.75 -0.92
C LEU A 233 -9.02 -7.29 -0.46
N GLU A 234 -10.05 -7.66 -1.21
CA GLU A 234 -11.44 -7.24 -0.95
C GLU A 234 -12.02 -7.77 0.37
N ASP A 235 -11.42 -8.81 0.95
CA ASP A 235 -11.70 -9.30 2.30
C ASP A 235 -11.67 -8.19 3.35
N TRP A 236 -10.81 -7.19 3.15
CA TRP A 236 -10.63 -6.05 4.05
C TRP A 236 -11.47 -4.83 3.68
N LYS A 237 -12.36 -4.92 2.67
CA LYS A 237 -13.17 -3.79 2.18
C LYS A 237 -14.03 -3.14 3.25
N TYR A 238 -14.40 -3.89 4.30
CA TYR A 238 -15.15 -3.35 5.42
C TYR A 238 -14.39 -2.26 6.20
N GLU A 239 -13.06 -2.20 6.10
CA GLU A 239 -12.24 -1.21 6.80
C GLU A 239 -12.46 0.21 6.27
N LYS A 240 -12.88 0.39 5.01
CA LYS A 240 -13.00 1.71 4.38
C LYS A 240 -11.75 2.56 4.61
N GLU A 241 -10.62 1.96 4.28
CA GLU A 241 -9.31 2.42 4.74
C GLU A 241 -8.82 3.61 3.91
N TRP A 242 -8.17 4.55 4.61
CA TRP A 242 -7.31 5.57 4.04
C TRP A 242 -5.90 5.40 4.60
N ARG A 243 -4.87 5.52 3.76
CA ARG A 243 -3.46 5.37 4.15
C ARG A 243 -2.69 6.65 3.94
N LEU A 244 -2.00 7.10 4.97
CA LEU A 244 -0.86 7.99 4.81
C LEU A 244 0.33 7.13 4.41
N VAL A 245 0.84 7.32 3.19
CA VAL A 245 1.98 6.55 2.66
C VAL A 245 3.20 7.44 2.58
N ILE A 246 4.20 7.17 3.42
CA ILE A 246 5.49 7.89 3.42
C ILE A 246 6.59 6.95 2.95
N VAL A 247 7.39 7.43 2.01
CA VAL A 247 8.61 6.76 1.56
C VAL A 247 9.77 7.67 1.97
N PRO A 248 10.56 7.31 2.99
CA PRO A 248 11.57 8.23 3.51
C PRO A 248 12.63 8.63 2.48
N GLY A 249 12.90 7.80 1.47
CA GLY A 249 13.77 8.18 0.35
C GLY A 249 13.29 9.45 -0.39
N HIS A 250 11.97 9.68 -0.49
CA HIS A 250 11.41 10.91 -1.08
C HIS A 250 11.52 12.11 -0.15
N GLU A 251 11.77 11.89 1.14
CA GLU A 251 11.94 12.94 2.15
C GLU A 251 13.42 13.24 2.42
N GLY A 252 14.32 12.76 1.55
CA GLY A 252 15.75 13.06 1.60
C GLY A 252 16.57 12.14 2.51
N TYR A 253 15.99 11.06 3.03
CA TYR A 253 16.76 10.05 3.75
C TYR A 253 17.66 9.28 2.78
N SER A 254 18.95 9.19 3.11
CA SER A 254 19.93 8.48 2.28
C SER A 254 19.65 6.97 2.25
N GLU A 255 20.10 6.28 1.20
CA GLU A 255 20.05 4.82 1.15
C GLU A 255 20.77 4.16 2.34
N GLU A 256 21.89 4.74 2.78
CA GLU A 256 22.65 4.22 3.91
C GLU A 256 21.83 4.28 5.20
N THR A 257 21.20 5.42 5.48
CA THR A 257 20.30 5.61 6.63
C THR A 257 19.13 4.63 6.58
N MET A 258 18.53 4.47 5.39
CA MET A 258 17.42 3.53 5.20
C MET A 258 17.83 2.09 5.49
N ARG A 259 19.01 1.67 5.02
CA ARG A 259 19.52 0.30 5.20
C ARG A 259 19.99 0.01 6.62
N LYS A 260 20.65 0.96 7.29
CA LYS A 260 21.25 0.76 8.63
C LYS A 260 20.28 1.07 9.77
N ASP A 261 19.60 2.21 9.69
CA ASP A 261 18.90 2.75 10.84
C ASP A 261 17.41 2.43 10.84
N MET A 262 16.81 2.33 9.63
CA MET A 262 15.36 2.22 9.46
C MET A 262 14.89 0.82 9.03
N LYS A 263 15.80 -0.09 8.67
CA LYS A 263 15.44 -1.46 8.29
C LYS A 263 14.65 -2.15 9.40
N GLY A 264 13.43 -2.59 9.08
CA GLY A 264 12.55 -3.27 10.03
C GLY A 264 12.04 -2.38 11.18
N LYS A 265 12.09 -1.05 11.03
CA LYS A 265 11.60 -0.10 12.04
C LYS A 265 10.59 0.86 11.45
N GLY A 266 9.56 1.21 12.23
CA GLY A 266 8.67 2.32 11.91
C GLY A 266 9.34 3.68 12.11
N MET A 267 8.59 4.76 11.90
CA MET A 267 9.06 6.13 12.15
C MET A 267 7.96 6.99 12.76
N ALA A 268 8.36 7.97 13.58
CA ALA A 268 7.46 9.07 13.95
C ALA A 268 7.53 10.13 12.85
N HIS A 269 6.38 10.73 12.51
CA HIS A 269 6.29 11.79 11.53
C HIS A 269 5.38 12.91 12.05
N LYS A 270 5.68 14.17 11.74
CA LYS A 270 4.81 15.29 12.13
C LYS A 270 3.42 15.14 11.49
N PHE A 271 2.37 15.35 12.26
CA PHE A 271 0.99 15.23 11.79
C PHE A 271 0.05 16.18 12.55
N SER A 272 -1.21 16.25 12.14
CA SER A 272 -2.25 16.96 12.91
C SER A 272 -2.52 16.25 14.23
N ARG A 273 -2.85 17.01 15.28
CA ARG A 273 -3.35 16.47 16.53
C ARG A 273 -4.77 15.92 16.32
N PRO A 274 -5.17 14.83 17.00
CA PRO A 274 -6.55 14.38 16.95
C PRO A 274 -7.45 15.43 17.62
N LYS A 275 -8.64 15.60 17.06
CA LYS A 275 -9.67 16.50 17.58
C LYS A 275 -10.39 15.91 18.78
N LYS A 276 -10.52 14.58 18.80
CA LYS A 276 -11.25 13.84 19.83
C LYS A 276 -10.69 12.43 19.98
N VAL A 277 -10.75 11.89 21.20
CA VAL A 277 -10.49 10.49 21.53
C VAL A 277 -11.77 9.82 21.98
N TYR A 278 -12.01 8.61 21.51
CA TYR A 278 -13.09 7.75 21.94
C TYR A 278 -12.51 6.56 22.70
N LEU A 279 -12.92 6.41 23.95
CA LEU A 279 -12.52 5.29 24.80
C LEU A 279 -13.32 4.05 24.43
N GLY A 280 -12.66 2.89 24.34
CA GLY A 280 -13.31 1.63 24.04
C GLY A 280 -14.34 1.23 25.09
N ALA A 281 -15.39 0.51 24.66
CA ALA A 281 -16.49 0.10 25.53
C ALA A 281 -16.08 -0.85 26.67
N LYS A 282 -14.90 -1.46 26.57
CA LYS A 282 -14.34 -2.41 27.55
C LYS A 282 -13.00 -1.93 28.13
N ILE A 283 -12.67 -0.65 28.01
CA ILE A 283 -11.44 -0.12 28.60
C ILE A 283 -11.50 -0.29 30.13
N ASP A 284 -10.41 -0.73 30.75
CA ASP A 284 -10.35 -0.82 32.20
C ASP A 284 -10.17 0.57 32.83
N GLU A 285 -10.64 0.73 34.07
CA GLU A 285 -10.66 2.04 34.74
C GLU A 285 -9.27 2.65 34.94
N THR A 286 -8.21 1.84 35.10
CA THR A 286 -6.84 2.34 35.24
C THR A 286 -6.37 2.96 33.92
N LYS A 287 -6.42 2.21 32.82
CA LYS A 287 -6.01 2.71 31.49
C LYS A 287 -6.89 3.87 31.03
N LYS A 288 -8.19 3.82 31.33
CA LYS A 288 -9.11 4.93 31.09
C LYS A 288 -8.64 6.21 31.77
N LYS A 289 -8.28 6.14 33.06
CA LYS A 289 -7.77 7.29 33.82
C LYS A 289 -6.47 7.83 33.23
N ASP A 290 -5.57 6.96 32.80
CA ASP A 290 -4.32 7.35 32.14
C ASP A 290 -4.57 8.10 30.83
N VAL A 291 -5.45 7.57 29.97
CA VAL A 291 -5.82 8.23 28.70
C VAL A 291 -6.52 9.57 28.96
N LEU A 292 -7.43 9.64 29.93
CA LEU A 292 -8.10 10.88 30.30
C LEU A 292 -7.10 11.94 30.76
N ASN A 293 -6.13 11.57 31.61
CA ASN A 293 -5.07 12.47 32.06
C ASN A 293 -4.22 12.99 30.89
N LEU A 294 -3.85 12.12 29.93
CA LEU A 294 -3.10 12.51 28.74
C LEU A 294 -3.90 13.48 27.85
N CYS A 295 -5.17 13.16 27.60
CA CYS A 295 -6.05 13.99 26.79
C CYS A 295 -6.29 15.36 27.45
N HIS A 296 -6.50 15.41 28.77
CA HIS A 296 -6.63 16.66 29.53
C HIS A 296 -5.37 17.52 29.41
N LYS A 297 -4.18 16.94 29.60
CA LYS A 297 -2.90 17.65 29.44
C LYS A 297 -2.72 18.22 28.04
N CYS A 298 -3.25 17.54 27.03
CA CYS A 298 -3.18 17.98 25.64
C CYS A 298 -4.35 18.92 25.29
N GLY A 299 -5.43 19.00 26.07
CA GLY A 299 -6.66 19.70 25.68
C GLY A 299 -7.35 19.03 24.49
N VAL A 300 -7.52 17.70 24.53
CA VAL A 300 -8.25 16.91 23.53
C VAL A 300 -9.52 16.36 24.16
N ASP A 301 -10.66 16.55 23.50
CA ASP A 301 -11.95 16.06 23.97
C ASP A 301 -11.98 14.53 24.04
N VAL A 302 -12.69 13.99 25.03
CA VAL A 302 -12.83 12.54 25.21
C VAL A 302 -14.29 12.13 25.32
N MET A 303 -14.66 11.05 24.65
CA MET A 303 -15.98 10.42 24.74
C MET A 303 -15.83 8.93 25.08
N GLN A 304 -16.86 8.33 25.66
CA GLN A 304 -16.92 6.90 25.95
C GLN A 304 -17.74 6.18 24.88
N MET A 305 -17.23 5.07 24.33
CA MET A 305 -18.05 4.18 23.52
C MET A 305 -18.88 3.27 24.43
N GLN A 306 -20.14 3.03 24.07
CA GLN A 306 -21.04 2.11 24.74
C GLN A 306 -21.63 1.11 23.74
N CYS A 307 -21.85 -0.11 24.20
CA CYS A 307 -22.59 -1.12 23.44
C CYS A 307 -24.09 -0.90 23.64
N THR A 308 -24.83 -0.79 22.54
CA THR A 308 -26.29 -0.67 22.49
C THR A 308 -26.86 -1.79 21.62
N GLU A 309 -28.18 -1.94 21.60
CA GLU A 309 -28.89 -2.85 20.68
C GLU A 309 -28.66 -2.49 19.20
N TYR A 310 -28.21 -1.27 18.90
CA TYR A 310 -27.89 -0.79 17.54
C TYR A 310 -26.38 -0.78 17.24
N GLY A 311 -25.54 -1.33 18.13
CA GLY A 311 -24.08 -1.34 18.00
C GLY A 311 -23.39 -0.33 18.89
N LEU A 312 -22.22 0.17 18.47
CA LEU A 312 -21.43 1.12 19.27
C LEU A 312 -21.94 2.56 19.12
N GLN A 313 -22.15 3.23 20.25
CA GLN A 313 -22.51 4.65 20.30
C GLN A 313 -21.52 5.42 21.18
N ALA A 314 -21.12 6.62 20.74
CA ALA A 314 -20.31 7.52 21.55
C ALA A 314 -21.21 8.35 22.48
N VAL A 315 -20.85 8.42 23.76
CA VAL A 315 -21.55 9.23 24.77
C VAL A 315 -20.57 10.15 25.51
N GLN A 316 -21.10 11.23 26.08
CA GLN A 316 -20.32 12.08 26.98
C GLN A 316 -19.94 11.31 28.24
N ILE A 317 -18.76 11.59 28.78
CA ILE A 317 -18.34 11.05 30.06
C ILE A 317 -19.01 11.89 31.14
N THR A 318 -19.94 11.30 31.89
CA THR A 318 -20.49 11.91 33.09
C THR A 318 -19.49 11.73 34.22
N GLU A 319 -19.11 12.82 34.88
CA GLU A 319 -18.25 12.82 36.07
C GLU A 319 -18.82 12.02 37.24
#